data_AF-A0A7S2WL38-F1
#
_entry.id   AF-A0A7S2WL38-F1
#
_cell.length_a   1.000
_cell.length_b   1.000
_cell.length_c   1.000
_cell.angle_alpha   90.00
_cell.angle_beta   90.00
_cell.angle_gamma   90.00
#
_symmetry.space_group_name_H-M   'P 1'
#
loop_
_entity.id
_entity.type
_entity.pdbx_description
1 polymer ?
#
loop_
_entity_poly.entity_id
_entity_poly.type
_entity_poly.pdbx_seq_one_letter_code
_entity_poly.pdbx_strand_id
1 'polypeptide(L)'
;SNHWDSVIFSYREVERPVWSDPGNLAVAERVRAHVAAQASGLQEAGAGAAGRPVSWLPVHVIDLAPEGFISPHVDSVKFSGGVVAGLSLLSPAVMKLTPADSDTDDGEETRVQDPDSSCVKMLLPPRSLYILSGRARFDFAHSISTASLKDHAAPEDDPSGWPTAARTPQRRISLIFRDAKEAEDESQESPLPSSMSRGSGR
;
A
#
# COMPACT_ATOMS: atom_id res chain seq x y z
N SER A 1 -24.80 2.49 12.03
CA SER A 1 -24.27 2.01 10.74
C SER A 1 -23.01 1.22 11.04
N ASN A 2 -23.06 -0.11 10.92
CA ASN A 2 -21.93 -0.97 11.25
C ASN A 2 -20.96 -0.98 10.08
N HIS A 3 -19.88 -0.22 10.18
CA HIS A 3 -18.74 -0.26 9.27
C HIS A 3 -17.80 -1.36 9.77
N TRP A 4 -17.80 -2.51 9.10
CA TRP A 4 -16.75 -3.51 9.31
C TRP A 4 -15.50 -2.97 8.58
N ASP A 5 -14.39 -2.86 9.31
CA ASP A 5 -13.06 -2.38 8.93
C ASP A 5 -12.89 -0.88 8.64
N SER A 6 -13.30 0.00 9.55
CA SER A 6 -12.71 1.34 9.57
C SER A 6 -11.26 1.26 10.05
N VAL A 7 -10.30 1.25 9.11
CA VAL A 7 -8.85 1.21 9.41
C VAL A 7 -8.24 2.59 9.62
N ILE A 8 -9.00 3.67 9.39
CA ILE A 8 -8.52 5.05 9.52
C ILE A 8 -9.28 5.76 10.63
N PHE A 9 -8.57 6.51 11.45
CA PHE A 9 -9.09 7.18 12.65
C PHE A 9 -8.71 8.67 12.66
N SER A 10 -9.61 9.51 13.17
CA SER A 10 -9.48 10.97 13.24
C SER A 10 -9.03 11.61 11.92
N TYR A 11 -9.84 11.43 10.88
CA TYR A 11 -9.52 11.80 9.52
C TYR A 11 -10.71 12.36 8.75
N ARG A 12 -10.42 12.96 7.61
CA ARG A 12 -11.37 13.17 6.51
C ARG A 12 -10.72 12.78 5.19
N GLU A 13 -11.52 12.43 4.20
CA GLU A 13 -11.02 11.92 2.92
C GLU A 13 -11.84 12.37 1.72
N VAL A 14 -11.24 12.26 0.54
CA VAL A 14 -11.94 12.41 -0.75
C VAL A 14 -11.21 11.62 -1.84
N GLU A 15 -11.97 10.99 -2.73
CA GLU A 15 -11.43 10.44 -3.97
C GLU A 15 -11.47 11.50 -5.09
N ARG A 16 -10.33 11.71 -5.75
CA ARG A 16 -10.17 12.69 -6.82
C ARG A 16 -9.90 11.99 -8.14
N PRO A 17 -10.94 11.78 -8.98
CA PRO A 17 -10.76 11.20 -10.31
C PRO A 17 -10.05 12.17 -11.26
N VAL A 18 -10.29 13.48 -11.09
CA VAL A 18 -9.75 14.55 -11.93
C VAL A 18 -9.28 15.71 -11.06
N TRP A 19 -8.17 16.33 -11.46
CA TRP A 19 -7.66 17.59 -10.91
C TRP A 19 -8.02 18.74 -11.84
N SER A 20 -8.79 19.71 -11.34
CA SER A 20 -9.15 20.91 -12.11
C SER A 20 -8.00 21.93 -12.19
N ASP A 21 -7.16 21.97 -11.17
CA ASP A 21 -5.96 22.81 -11.16
C ASP A 21 -4.86 22.18 -12.05
N PRO A 22 -4.36 22.89 -13.07
CA PRO A 22 -3.34 22.35 -13.97
C PRO A 22 -2.02 21.98 -13.29
N GLY A 23 -1.64 22.70 -12.22
CA GLY A 23 -0.42 22.41 -11.47
C GLY A 23 -0.52 21.09 -10.70
N ASN A 24 -1.64 20.89 -10.00
CA ASN A 24 -1.93 19.64 -9.29
C ASN A 24 -2.04 18.46 -10.26
N LEU A 25 -2.67 18.66 -11.43
CA LEU A 25 -2.73 17.65 -12.48
C LEU A 25 -1.32 17.25 -12.94
N ALA A 26 -0.46 18.23 -13.26
CA ALA A 26 0.91 17.97 -13.69
C ALA A 26 1.73 17.23 -12.63
N VAL A 27 1.55 17.54 -11.34
CA VAL A 27 2.20 16.81 -10.25
C VAL A 27 1.68 15.38 -10.15
N ALA A 28 0.36 15.18 -10.20
CA ALA A 28 -0.25 13.86 -10.15
C ALA A 28 0.24 12.96 -11.31
N GLU A 29 0.31 13.49 -12.53
CA GLU A 29 0.83 12.76 -13.69
C GLU A 29 2.32 12.44 -13.55
N ARG A 30 3.13 13.34 -13.01
CA ARG A 30 4.54 13.07 -12.71
C ARG A 30 4.70 11.94 -11.69
N VAL A 31 3.87 11.91 -10.66
CA VAL A 31 3.89 10.82 -9.66
C VAL A 31 3.49 9.51 -10.33
N ARG A 32 2.38 9.47 -11.08
CA ARG A 32 1.94 8.28 -11.82
C ARG A 32 3.03 7.74 -12.75
N ALA A 33 3.64 8.60 -13.57
CA ALA A 33 4.70 8.21 -14.50
C ALA A 33 5.92 7.64 -13.75
N HIS A 34 6.34 8.28 -12.65
CA HIS A 34 7.46 7.81 -11.85
C HIS A 34 7.15 6.46 -11.18
N VAL A 35 5.97 6.32 -10.57
CA VAL A 35 5.55 5.07 -9.91
C VAL A 35 5.43 3.93 -10.90
N ALA A 36 4.82 4.15 -12.07
CA ALA A 36 4.75 3.15 -13.13
C ALA A 36 6.16 2.69 -13.57
N ALA A 37 7.09 3.62 -13.79
CA ALA A 37 8.45 3.29 -14.18
C ALA A 37 9.19 2.46 -13.10
N GLN A 38 9.03 2.79 -11.81
CA GLN A 38 9.63 2.01 -10.73
C GLN A 38 8.99 0.63 -10.59
N ALA A 39 7.67 0.53 -10.72
CA ALA A 39 6.96 -0.75 -10.63
C ALA A 39 7.30 -1.70 -11.78
N SER A 40 7.37 -1.20 -13.02
CA SER A 40 7.78 -2.01 -14.18
C SER A 40 9.24 -2.46 -14.08
N GLY A 41 10.14 -1.60 -13.57
CA GLY A 41 11.54 -1.97 -13.33
C GLY A 41 11.71 -3.04 -12.24
N LEU A 42 10.76 -3.14 -11.30
CA LEU A 42 10.70 -4.21 -10.30
C LEU A 42 10.06 -5.50 -10.85
N GLN A 43 9.25 -5.40 -11.91
CA GLN A 43 8.56 -6.52 -12.53
C GLN A 43 9.43 -7.27 -13.56
N GLU A 44 10.56 -6.69 -13.99
CA GLU A 44 11.48 -7.32 -14.95
C GLU A 44 12.96 -7.31 -14.52
N ALA A 45 13.32 -8.33 -13.73
CA ALA A 45 14.63 -8.99 -13.87
C ALA A 45 14.54 -10.20 -14.85
N GLY A 46 13.62 -10.13 -15.82
CA GLY A 46 13.34 -11.19 -16.78
C GLY A 46 12.61 -10.67 -18.02
N ALA A 47 13.38 -10.28 -19.04
CA ALA A 47 13.04 -10.21 -20.46
C ALA A 47 11.72 -9.54 -20.91
N GLY A 48 11.79 -8.24 -21.20
CA GLY A 48 11.23 -7.66 -22.42
C GLY A 48 9.78 -7.17 -22.34
N ALA A 49 9.44 -6.27 -21.43
CA ALA A 49 8.17 -5.57 -21.41
C ALA A 49 8.35 -4.11 -21.84
N ALA A 50 7.90 -3.80 -23.05
CA ALA A 50 7.32 -2.48 -23.30
C ALA A 50 6.13 -2.35 -22.32
N GLY A 51 6.30 -1.55 -21.26
CA GLY A 51 5.39 -1.49 -20.12
C GLY A 51 3.94 -1.31 -20.56
N ARG A 52 3.06 -2.20 -20.10
CA ARG A 52 1.62 -2.13 -20.36
C ARG A 52 1.05 -0.85 -19.74
N PRO A 53 0.05 -0.19 -20.35
CA PRO A 53 -0.56 1.02 -19.78
C PRO A 53 -1.17 0.72 -18.41
N VAL A 54 -0.68 1.39 -17.37
CA VAL A 54 -1.22 1.27 -16.01
C VAL A 54 -2.52 2.07 -15.93
N SER A 55 -3.64 1.40 -15.63
CA SER A 55 -4.89 2.07 -15.27
C SER A 55 -4.83 2.49 -13.81
N TRP A 56 -5.22 3.73 -13.49
CA TRP A 56 -5.15 4.27 -12.15
C TRP A 56 -6.55 4.41 -11.54
N LEU A 57 -6.68 4.04 -10.27
CA LEU A 57 -7.83 4.42 -9.46
C LEU A 57 -7.85 5.94 -9.22
N PRO A 58 -9.00 6.53 -8.87
CA PRO A 58 -9.06 7.91 -8.36
C PRO A 58 -8.04 8.13 -7.24
N VAL A 59 -7.38 9.29 -7.24
CA VAL A 59 -6.39 9.61 -6.21
C VAL A 59 -7.11 9.76 -4.87
N HIS A 60 -6.76 8.93 -3.91
CA HIS A 60 -7.38 8.96 -2.58
C HIS A 60 -6.62 9.95 -1.70
N VAL A 61 -7.29 11.05 -1.36
CA VAL A 61 -6.73 12.11 -0.52
C VAL A 61 -7.18 11.89 0.91
N ILE A 62 -6.23 11.71 1.82
CA ILE A 62 -6.47 11.48 3.25
C ILE A 62 -5.87 12.65 4.02
N ASP A 63 -6.66 13.26 4.89
CA ASP A 63 -6.26 14.35 5.78
C ASP A 63 -6.42 13.89 7.23
N LEU A 64 -5.31 13.50 7.85
CA LEU A 64 -5.22 13.04 9.23
C LEU A 64 -5.07 14.22 10.18
N ALA A 65 -5.85 14.22 11.26
CA ALA A 65 -5.62 15.10 12.41
C ALA A 65 -4.27 14.78 13.09
N PRO A 66 -3.75 15.66 13.98
CA PRO A 66 -2.55 15.37 14.76
C PRO A 66 -2.57 14.01 15.48
N GLU A 67 -3.73 13.61 16.00
CA GLU A 67 -4.00 12.34 16.67
C GLU A 67 -4.52 11.23 15.73
N GLY A 68 -4.55 11.49 14.42
CA GLY A 68 -5.03 10.53 13.42
C GLY A 68 -4.07 9.39 13.17
N PHE A 69 -4.61 8.22 12.86
CA PHE A 69 -3.80 7.06 12.53
C PHE A 69 -4.52 6.15 11.56
N ILE A 70 -3.73 5.35 10.85
CA ILE A 70 -4.18 4.26 9.98
C ILE A 70 -3.69 2.96 10.62
N SER A 71 -4.59 2.10 11.05
CA SER A 71 -4.27 0.80 11.66
C SER A 71 -3.61 -0.14 10.63
N PRO A 72 -2.86 -1.17 11.09
CA PRO A 72 -2.27 -2.16 10.19
C PRO A 72 -3.32 -2.79 9.29
N HIS A 73 -3.09 -2.75 7.96
CA HIS A 73 -3.96 -3.37 6.98
C HIS A 73 -3.23 -3.64 5.66
N VAL A 74 -3.80 -4.53 4.86
CA VAL A 74 -3.40 -4.76 3.47
C VAL A 74 -4.46 -4.14 2.56
N ASP A 75 -4.04 -3.32 1.60
CA ASP A 75 -4.94 -2.71 0.63
C ASP A 75 -5.74 -3.77 -0.15
N SER A 76 -7.04 -3.52 -0.33
CA SER A 76 -7.97 -4.46 -0.97
C SER A 76 -7.45 -4.95 -2.33
N VAL A 77 -7.15 -6.25 -2.40
CA VAL A 77 -6.75 -6.95 -3.64
C VAL A 77 -7.89 -7.09 -4.64
N LYS A 78 -9.13 -6.74 -4.28
CA LYS A 78 -10.27 -6.77 -5.20
C LYS A 78 -10.24 -5.62 -6.21
N PHE A 79 -9.69 -4.47 -5.81
CA PHE A 79 -9.75 -3.23 -6.60
C PHE A 79 -8.37 -2.64 -6.87
N SER A 80 -7.44 -2.75 -5.92
CA SER A 80 -6.07 -2.21 -6.02
C SER A 80 -5.14 -3.26 -6.63
N GLY A 81 -4.39 -2.86 -7.66
CA GLY A 81 -3.48 -3.71 -8.41
C GLY A 81 -2.18 -4.01 -7.67
N GLY A 82 -1.06 -4.01 -8.38
CA GLY A 82 0.25 -4.40 -7.87
C GLY A 82 0.97 -3.32 -7.08
N VAL A 83 0.48 -2.07 -7.07
CA VAL A 83 1.22 -0.91 -6.58
C VAL A 83 0.35 0.04 -5.76
N VAL A 84 0.87 0.42 -4.59
CA VAL A 84 0.31 1.48 -3.75
C VAL A 84 1.41 2.50 -3.48
N ALA A 85 1.20 3.76 -3.87
CA ALA A 85 2.15 4.83 -3.64
C ALA A 85 1.50 5.99 -2.91
N GLY A 86 2.21 6.60 -1.95
CA GLY A 86 1.69 7.73 -1.19
C GLY A 86 2.64 8.92 -1.18
N LEU A 87 2.13 10.07 -1.61
CA LEU A 87 2.81 11.36 -1.48
C LEU A 87 2.44 11.99 -0.12
N SER A 88 3.42 12.18 0.76
CA SER A 88 3.22 12.78 2.09
C SER A 88 3.34 14.30 2.04
N LEU A 89 2.45 15.03 2.71
CA LEU A 89 2.40 16.49 2.76
C LEU A 89 2.16 17.00 4.19
N LEU A 90 2.47 18.29 4.39
CA LEU A 90 2.37 19.05 5.65
C LEU A 90 3.34 18.62 6.75
N SER A 91 3.17 17.44 7.34
CA SER A 91 3.95 16.95 8.48
C SER A 91 4.52 15.56 8.21
N PRO A 92 5.65 15.20 8.87
CA PRO A 92 6.16 13.85 8.83
C PRO A 92 5.20 12.86 9.52
N ALA A 93 5.26 11.60 9.11
CA ALA A 93 4.64 10.47 9.80
C ALA A 93 5.54 9.24 9.69
N VAL A 94 5.16 8.17 10.38
CA VAL A 94 5.88 6.91 10.36
C VAL A 94 4.96 5.85 9.79
N MET A 95 5.43 5.16 8.76
CA MET A 95 4.81 3.93 8.29
C MET A 95 5.50 2.73 8.92
N LYS A 96 4.73 1.79 9.47
CA LYS A 96 5.23 0.48 9.91
C LYS A 96 4.68 -0.59 8.97
N LEU A 97 5.56 -1.42 8.43
CA LEU A 97 5.23 -2.63 7.69
C LEU A 97 5.46 -3.82 8.62
N THR A 98 4.40 -4.55 8.91
CA THR A 98 4.44 -5.79 9.69
C THR A 98 3.98 -6.93 8.76
N PRO A 99 4.60 -8.12 8.79
CA PRO A 99 4.06 -9.27 8.07
C PRO A 99 2.56 -9.41 8.35
N ALA A 100 1.74 -9.44 7.31
CA ALA A 100 0.34 -9.83 7.44
C ALA A 100 0.36 -11.34 7.67
N ASP A 101 -0.07 -11.80 8.85
CA ASP A 101 0.02 -13.19 9.31
C ASP A 101 -0.16 -14.17 8.13
N SER A 102 0.92 -14.86 7.75
CA SER A 102 0.78 -16.09 6.99
C SER A 102 -0.02 -17.02 7.87
N ASP A 103 -1.05 -17.67 7.35
CA ASP A 103 -1.69 -18.81 7.99
C ASP A 103 -0.61 -19.82 8.42
N THR A 104 -0.08 -19.70 9.64
CA THR A 104 0.69 -20.76 10.28
C THR A 104 -0.36 -21.73 10.82
N ASP A 105 -0.93 -22.49 9.90
CA ASP A 105 -1.79 -23.65 10.20
C ASP A 105 -0.96 -24.87 10.67
N ASP A 106 0.36 -24.73 10.76
CA ASP A 106 1.23 -25.74 11.35
C ASP A 106 1.79 -25.18 12.66
N GLY A 107 1.29 -25.70 13.78
CA GLY A 107 1.59 -25.32 15.17
C GLY A 107 3.05 -25.47 15.61
N GLU A 108 3.97 -24.83 14.89
CA GLU A 108 5.34 -24.60 15.33
C GLU A 108 5.42 -23.15 15.81
N GLU A 109 5.39 -22.99 17.13
CA GLU A 109 5.70 -21.74 17.82
C GLU A 109 7.12 -21.30 17.45
N THR A 110 7.25 -20.65 16.29
CA THR A 110 8.46 -19.94 15.93
C THR A 110 8.51 -18.76 16.89
N ARG A 111 9.25 -18.92 17.97
CA ARG A 111 9.48 -17.88 18.98
C ARG A 111 10.07 -16.64 18.30
N VAL A 112 9.23 -15.76 17.82
CA VAL A 112 9.62 -14.40 17.44
C VAL A 112 9.95 -13.71 18.76
N GLN A 113 11.24 -13.71 19.13
CA GLN A 113 11.74 -13.21 20.40
C GLN A 113 11.64 -11.68 20.54
N ASP A 114 11.15 -10.98 19.52
CA ASP A 114 10.78 -9.57 19.60
C ASP A 114 9.74 -9.24 18.48
N PRO A 115 8.49 -8.88 18.80
CA PRO A 115 7.48 -8.51 17.80
C PRO A 115 7.86 -7.28 16.95
N ASP A 116 8.86 -6.50 17.35
CA ASP A 116 9.42 -5.42 16.54
C ASP A 116 10.55 -5.86 15.60
N SER A 117 11.14 -7.06 15.80
CA SER A 117 12.25 -7.54 14.96
C SER A 117 11.85 -7.92 13.53
N SER A 118 10.57 -8.15 13.26
CA SER A 118 10.06 -8.51 11.94
C SER A 118 9.45 -7.33 11.18
N CYS A 119 9.43 -6.13 11.76
CA CYS A 119 8.79 -4.96 11.16
C CYS A 119 9.79 -3.99 10.51
N VAL A 120 9.38 -3.34 9.42
CA VAL A 120 10.13 -2.25 8.80
C VAL A 120 9.44 -0.93 9.12
N LYS A 121 10.15 0.00 9.77
CA LYS A 121 9.65 1.36 10.05
C LYS A 121 10.26 2.33 9.03
N MET A 122 9.41 3.15 8.39
CA MET A 122 9.81 4.15 7.40
C MET A 122 9.36 5.53 7.85
N LEU A 123 10.31 6.46 7.94
CA LEU A 123 9.99 7.87 8.09
C LEU A 123 9.45 8.41 6.76
N LEU A 124 8.32 9.12 6.82
CA LEU A 124 7.66 9.75 5.68
C LEU A 124 7.66 11.27 5.81
N PRO A 125 8.75 11.98 5.47
CA PRO A 125 8.81 13.43 5.54
C PRO A 125 7.79 14.13 4.62
N PRO A 126 7.46 15.41 4.87
CA PRO A 126 6.72 16.20 3.89
C PRO A 126 7.45 16.25 2.55
N ARG A 127 6.69 16.08 1.46
CA ARG A 127 7.15 15.97 0.07
C ARG A 127 7.93 14.69 -0.25
N SER A 128 7.81 13.63 0.56
CA SER A 128 8.31 12.30 0.23
C SER A 128 7.27 11.47 -0.52
N LEU A 129 7.72 10.58 -1.40
CA LEU A 129 6.91 9.55 -2.05
C LEU A 129 7.37 8.18 -1.54
N TYR A 130 6.45 7.38 -1.00
CA TYR A 130 6.70 5.95 -0.78
C TYR A 130 6.00 5.13 -1.85
N ILE A 131 6.54 3.94 -2.16
CA ILE A 131 5.98 2.99 -3.13
C ILE A 131 6.02 1.60 -2.49
N LEU A 132 4.86 0.99 -2.31
CA LEU A 132 4.70 -0.41 -1.93
C LEU A 132 4.36 -1.21 -3.19
N SER A 133 5.13 -2.26 -3.46
CA SER A 133 4.91 -3.18 -4.57
C SER A 133 5.44 -4.57 -4.22
N GLY A 134 5.05 -5.59 -4.99
CA GLY A 134 5.42 -6.99 -4.71
C GLY A 134 5.06 -7.39 -3.28
N ARG A 135 5.98 -8.08 -2.59
CA ARG A 135 5.76 -8.56 -1.21
C ARG A 135 5.36 -7.44 -0.25
N ALA A 136 5.94 -6.25 -0.36
CA ALA A 136 5.62 -5.13 0.52
C ALA A 136 4.16 -4.65 0.39
N ARG A 137 3.49 -4.92 -0.75
CA ARG A 137 2.08 -4.58 -0.99
C ARG A 137 1.13 -5.70 -0.61
N PHE A 138 1.56 -6.96 -0.67
CA PHE A 138 0.69 -8.14 -0.50
C PHE A 138 0.90 -8.86 0.82
N ASP A 139 2.15 -9.02 1.25
CA ASP A 139 2.53 -9.86 2.41
C ASP A 139 2.69 -9.04 3.70
N PHE A 140 2.61 -7.71 3.63
CA PHE A 140 2.83 -6.82 4.76
C PHE A 140 1.63 -5.91 4.99
N ALA A 141 1.10 -5.94 6.21
CA ALA A 141 0.16 -4.97 6.72
C ALA A 141 0.90 -3.66 7.01
N HIS A 142 0.42 -2.56 6.42
CA HIS A 142 0.98 -1.24 6.63
C HIS A 142 0.09 -0.42 7.58
N SER A 143 0.72 0.32 8.48
CA SER A 143 0.06 1.30 9.34
C SER A 143 0.77 2.64 9.22
N ILE A 144 0.05 3.73 9.46
CA ILE A 144 0.62 5.09 9.49
C ILE A 144 0.18 5.77 10.77
N SER A 145 1.15 6.30 11.52
CA SER A 145 0.88 7.11 12.70
C SER A 145 1.47 8.50 12.53
N THR A 146 0.65 9.52 12.78
CA THR A 146 1.15 10.87 13.07
C THR A 146 1.56 11.01 14.53
N ALA A 147 1.13 10.08 15.40
CA ALA A 147 1.50 10.12 16.80
C ALA A 147 3.02 9.97 16.97
N SER A 148 3.54 10.70 17.96
CA SER A 148 4.93 10.68 18.36
C SER A 148 5.45 9.25 18.48
N LEU A 149 6.67 9.03 18.02
CA LEU A 149 7.51 7.85 18.23
C LEU A 149 7.84 7.58 19.72
N LYS A 150 6.94 7.90 20.66
CA LYS A 150 7.19 7.80 22.11
C LYS A 150 7.61 6.40 22.54
N ASP A 151 7.39 5.39 21.70
CA ASP A 151 7.77 4.01 21.98
C ASP A 151 9.29 3.77 21.95
N HIS A 152 10.12 4.71 21.46
CA HIS A 152 11.58 4.56 21.54
C HIS A 152 12.27 5.85 21.99
N ALA A 153 12.38 5.95 23.32
CA ALA A 153 13.42 6.66 24.05
C ALA A 153 13.56 8.18 23.80
N ALA A 154 14.34 8.84 24.66
CA ALA A 154 14.69 10.25 24.46
C ALA A 154 15.38 10.44 23.09
N PRO A 155 15.41 11.65 22.50
CA PRO A 155 16.12 11.93 21.24
C PRO A 155 17.54 11.41 21.16
N GLU A 156 18.21 11.36 22.31
CA GLU A 156 19.56 10.86 22.51
C GLU A 156 19.68 9.32 22.53
N ASP A 157 18.57 8.60 22.74
CA ASP A 157 18.53 7.15 22.94
C ASP A 157 17.75 6.40 21.83
N ASP A 158 17.25 7.11 20.83
CA ASP A 158 16.52 6.51 19.70
C ASP A 158 17.52 5.98 18.66
N PRO A 159 17.63 4.65 18.48
CA PRO A 159 18.56 4.06 17.53
C PRO A 159 18.24 4.40 16.07
N SER A 160 17.05 4.94 15.76
CA SER A 160 16.67 5.35 14.40
C SER A 160 17.34 6.65 13.94
N GLY A 161 17.77 7.51 14.87
CA GLY A 161 18.36 8.81 14.56
C GLY A 161 17.41 9.81 13.89
N TRP A 162 16.08 9.62 13.98
CA TRP A 162 15.12 10.47 13.28
C TRP A 162 14.96 11.87 13.91
N PRO A 163 14.73 12.93 13.11
CA PRO A 163 14.61 14.29 13.62
C PRO A 163 13.47 14.46 14.64
N THR A 164 13.66 15.31 15.66
CA THR A 164 12.64 15.62 16.68
C THR A 164 11.31 16.11 16.11
N ALA A 165 11.32 16.78 14.95
CA ALA A 165 10.10 17.20 14.26
C ALA A 165 9.23 16.03 13.81
N ALA A 166 9.81 14.85 13.55
CA ALA A 166 9.08 13.61 13.28
C ALA A 166 8.38 13.01 14.51
N ARG A 167 8.61 13.61 15.69
CA ARG A 167 8.12 13.12 16.99
C ARG A 167 6.99 13.97 17.56
N THR A 168 6.57 15.04 16.88
CA THR A 168 5.42 15.82 17.36
C THR A 168 4.21 15.52 16.47
N PRO A 169 3.09 15.04 17.04
CA PRO A 169 1.90 14.79 16.25
C PRO A 169 1.39 16.07 15.61
N GLN A 170 1.17 16.03 14.30
CA GLN A 170 0.77 17.17 13.49
C GLN A 170 -0.14 16.69 12.35
N ARG A 171 -1.04 17.57 11.91
CA ARG A 171 -1.94 17.31 10.79
C ARG A 171 -1.15 16.95 9.53
N ARG A 172 -1.49 15.79 8.93
CA ARG A 172 -0.84 15.26 7.73
C ARG A 172 -1.84 15.10 6.60
N ILE A 173 -1.46 15.49 5.39
CA ILE A 173 -2.20 15.12 4.17
C ILE A 173 -1.40 14.10 3.38
N SER A 174 -2.06 13.08 2.84
CA SER A 174 -1.47 12.21 1.83
C SER A 174 -2.35 12.06 0.60
N LEU A 175 -1.69 11.95 -0.56
CA LEU A 175 -2.32 11.57 -1.82
C LEU A 175 -1.87 10.15 -2.12
N ILE A 176 -2.83 9.22 -2.15
CA ILE A 176 -2.60 7.80 -2.38
C ILE A 176 -2.96 7.47 -3.83
N PHE A 177 -1.99 6.92 -4.54
CA PHE A 177 -2.05 6.50 -5.93
C PHE A 177 -2.02 4.98 -5.96
N ARG A 178 -3.01 4.39 -6.61
CA ARG A 178 -3.15 2.93 -6.75
C ARG A 178 -3.42 2.60 -8.20
N ASP A 179 -2.74 1.61 -8.72
CA ASP A 179 -3.17 1.00 -9.98
C ASP A 179 -4.47 0.23 -9.76
N ALA A 180 -5.29 0.14 -10.80
CA ALA A 180 -6.49 -0.68 -10.77
C ALA A 180 -6.10 -2.15 -10.98
N LYS A 181 -6.77 -3.07 -10.28
CA LYS A 181 -6.66 -4.51 -10.59
C LYS A 181 -7.10 -4.71 -12.04
N GLU A 182 -6.29 -5.44 -12.79
CA GLU A 182 -6.64 -5.83 -14.16
C GLU A 182 -7.83 -6.78 -14.14
N ALA A 183 -8.76 -6.61 -15.08
CA ALA A 183 -9.81 -7.58 -15.27
C ALA A 183 -9.16 -8.92 -15.66
N GLU A 184 -9.48 -9.98 -14.92
CA GLU A 184 -9.11 -11.34 -15.32
C GLU A 184 -9.83 -11.61 -16.65
N ASP A 185 -9.07 -11.96 -17.68
CA ASP A 185 -9.64 -12.31 -18.99
C ASP A 185 -10.31 -13.68 -18.87
N GLU A 186 -11.60 -13.69 -18.51
CA GLU A 186 -12.43 -14.89 -18.40
C GLU A 186 -12.58 -15.65 -19.74
N SER A 187 -12.01 -15.15 -20.84
CA SER A 187 -12.07 -15.82 -22.15
C SER A 187 -11.07 -16.98 -22.34
N GLN A 188 -10.23 -17.29 -21.33
CA GLN A 188 -9.27 -18.41 -21.38
C GLN A 188 -9.70 -19.68 -20.63
N GLU A 189 -10.93 -19.77 -20.10
CA GLU A 189 -11.48 -21.08 -19.75
C GLU A 189 -11.87 -21.83 -21.03
N SER A 190 -10.91 -22.56 -21.59
CA SER A 190 -11.19 -23.55 -22.63
C SER A 190 -12.19 -24.57 -22.07
N PRO A 191 -13.38 -24.77 -22.67
CA PRO A 191 -14.28 -25.81 -22.21
C PRO A 191 -13.57 -27.16 -22.38
N LEU A 192 -13.44 -27.90 -21.26
CA LEU A 192 -12.96 -29.28 -21.27
C LEU A 192 -13.73 -30.06 -22.35
N PRO A 193 -13.06 -30.84 -23.21
CA PRO A 193 -13.75 -31.60 -24.24
C PRO A 193 -14.65 -32.64 -23.57
N SER A 194 -15.96 -32.48 -23.74
CA SER A 194 -16.96 -33.49 -23.36
C SER A 194 -16.57 -34.83 -23.95
N SER A 195 -16.22 -35.79 -23.09
CA SER A 195 -15.89 -37.14 -23.52
C SER A 195 -17.07 -37.75 -24.27
N MET A 196 -16.87 -38.03 -25.56
CA MET A 196 -17.80 -38.82 -26.36
C MET A 196 -17.96 -40.20 -25.73
N SER A 197 -19.14 -40.46 -25.17
CA SER A 197 -19.59 -41.82 -24.87
C SER A 197 -19.73 -42.57 -26.18
N ARG A 198 -18.82 -43.51 -26.42
CA ARG A 198 -18.89 -44.46 -27.53
C ARG A 198 -20.07 -45.39 -27.27
N GLY A 199 -21.02 -45.40 -28.21
CA GLY A 199 -22.02 -46.44 -28.30
C GLY A 199 -21.37 -47.81 -28.44
N SER A 200 -21.93 -48.78 -27.73
CA SER A 200 -21.79 -50.20 -28.05
C SER A 200 -23.18 -50.73 -28.30
N GLY A 201 -23.51 -50.90 -29.58
CA GLY A 201 -24.59 -51.79 -29.98
C GLY A 201 -24.06 -53.21 -30.10
N ARG A 202 -24.71 -54.14 -29.41
CA ARG A 202 -25.25 -55.41 -29.91
C ARG A 202 -26.00 -56.11 -28.79
#